data_AF-A0A662Z3X2-F1
#
_entry.id   AF-A0A662Z3X2-F1
#
_cell.length_a   1.000
_cell.length_b   1.000
_cell.length_c   1.000
_cell.angle_alpha   90.00
_cell.angle_beta   90.00
_cell.angle_gamma   90.00
#
_symmetry.space_group_name_H-M   'P 1'
#
loop_
_entity.id
_entity.type
_entity.pdbx_description
1 polymer ?
#
loop_
_entity_poly.entity_id
_entity_poly.type
_entity_poly.pdbx_seq_one_letter_code
_entity_poly.pdbx_strand_id
1 'polypeptide(L)'
;MIFTNVQLNDKDFDVDGQYRVTEDKEIKVSFNSLRFGNALKQYHETRKVIGALVFKHEDEEKNKFEQLILDNLTIDNNGYRATFIEQ
;
A
#
# COMPACT_ATOMS: atom_id res chain seq x y z
N MET A 1 8.01 8.90 -2.20
CA MET A 1 6.97 9.56 -3.02
C MET A 1 5.73 9.70 -2.16
N ILE A 2 5.01 10.82 -2.30
CA ILE A 2 3.77 11.11 -1.56
C ILE A 2 2.60 10.65 -2.44
N PHE A 3 1.49 10.23 -1.83
CA PHE A 3 0.24 9.92 -2.50
C PHE A 3 -0.94 10.41 -1.67
N THR A 4 -2.05 10.69 -2.35
CA THR A 4 -3.32 11.13 -1.74
C THR A 4 -4.45 10.13 -2.00
N ASN A 5 -4.24 9.19 -2.92
CA ASN A 5 -5.18 8.11 -3.20
C ASN A 5 -4.44 6.80 -3.51
N VAL A 6 -5.02 5.68 -3.09
CA VAL A 6 -4.52 4.33 -3.38
C VAL A 6 -5.62 3.50 -3.98
N GLN A 7 -5.30 2.81 -5.07
CA GLN A 7 -6.12 1.73 -5.59
C GLN A 7 -5.51 0.38 -5.21
N LEU A 8 -6.29 -0.47 -4.54
CA LEU A 8 -5.93 -1.83 -4.19
C LEU A 8 -6.83 -2.80 -4.97
N ASN A 9 -6.26 -3.46 -5.97
CA ASN A 9 -6.96 -4.16 -7.04
C ASN A 9 -7.95 -3.21 -7.73
N ASP A 10 -9.24 -3.33 -7.43
CA ASP A 10 -10.31 -2.52 -8.02
C ASP A 10 -11.02 -1.62 -6.99
N LYS A 11 -10.40 -1.44 -5.80
CA LYS A 11 -10.95 -0.61 -4.72
C LYS A 11 -10.09 0.62 -4.51
N ASP A 12 -10.70 1.79 -4.63
CA ASP A 12 -10.07 3.08 -4.35
C ASP A 12 -10.24 3.49 -2.89
N PHE A 13 -9.19 4.12 -2.35
CA PHE A 13 -9.12 4.64 -0.99
C PHE A 13 -8.51 6.03 -1.02
N ASP A 14 -9.20 7.00 -0.42
CA ASP A 14 -8.63 8.31 -0.12
C ASP A 14 -7.71 8.16 1.09
N VAL A 15 -6.41 8.33 0.86
CA VAL A 15 -5.35 8.03 1.81
C VAL A 15 -4.18 8.96 1.56
N ASP A 16 -3.88 9.78 2.56
CA ASP A 16 -2.63 10.51 2.59
C ASP A 16 -1.52 9.60 3.14
N GLY A 17 -0.43 9.53 2.39
CA GLY A 17 0.71 8.74 2.79
C GLY A 17 1.93 8.94 1.92
N GLN A 18 2.93 8.13 2.21
CA GLN A 18 4.18 8.09 1.49
C GLN A 18 4.60 6.64 1.26
N TYR A 19 5.24 6.37 0.13
CA TYR A 19 5.91 5.10 -0.11
C TYR A 19 7.32 5.30 -0.64
N ARG A 20 8.12 4.24 -0.52
CA ARG A 20 9.44 4.10 -1.12
C ARG A 20 9.62 2.68 -1.62
N VAL A 21 10.34 2.53 -2.73
CA VAL A 21 10.78 1.23 -3.25
C VAL A 21 12.25 1.06 -2.85
N THR A 22 12.61 -0.09 -2.27
CA THR A 22 14.00 -0.44 -1.91
C THR A 22 14.71 -1.11 -3.08
N GLU A 23 16.03 -1.25 -2.99
CA GLU A 23 16.83 -1.98 -3.98
C GLU A 23 16.42 -3.47 -4.09
N ASP A 24 15.90 -4.04 -2.99
CA ASP A 24 15.38 -5.41 -2.92
C ASP A 24 13.94 -5.56 -3.43
N LYS A 25 13.42 -4.56 -4.17
CA LYS A 25 12.04 -4.52 -4.67
C LYS A 25 10.96 -4.56 -3.58
N GLU A 26 11.30 -4.17 -2.35
CA GLU A 26 10.29 -4.01 -1.31
C GLU A 26 9.63 -2.63 -1.43
N ILE A 27 8.31 -2.58 -1.35
CA ILE A 27 7.56 -1.34 -1.34
C ILE A 27 7.14 -1.06 0.10
N LYS A 28 7.74 -0.04 0.72
CA LYS A 28 7.45 0.37 2.10
C LYS A 28 6.54 1.57 2.07
N VAL A 29 5.37 1.44 2.70
CA VAL A 29 4.29 2.42 2.70
C VAL A 29 3.99 2.86 4.13
N SER A 30 3.92 4.17 4.36
CA SER A 30 3.43 4.76 5.61
C SER A 30 2.21 5.63 5.29
N PHE A 31 1.11 5.45 6.03
CA PHE A 31 -0.14 6.15 5.74
C PHE A 31 -1.04 6.29 6.96
N ASN A 32 -2.01 7.21 6.90
CA ASN A 32 -2.97 7.40 7.97
C ASN A 32 -4.41 7.22 7.49
N SER A 33 -4.82 5.96 7.31
CA SER A 33 -6.20 5.61 6.93
C SER A 33 -6.62 4.28 7.54
N LEU A 34 -7.58 4.36 8.47
CA LEU A 34 -8.18 3.18 9.10
C LEU A 34 -8.82 2.24 8.06
N ARG A 35 -9.49 2.81 7.05
CA ARG A 35 -10.19 2.03 6.03
C ARG A 35 -9.23 1.23 5.17
N PHE A 36 -8.13 1.86 4.73
CA PHE A 36 -7.10 1.17 3.96
C PHE A 36 -6.35 0.14 4.82
N GLY A 37 -6.00 0.50 6.06
CA GLY A 37 -5.35 -0.42 7.00
C GLY A 37 -6.18 -1.68 7.28
N ASN A 38 -7.50 -1.54 7.45
CA ASN A 38 -8.40 -2.68 7.63
C ASN A 38 -8.51 -3.56 6.38
N ALA A 39 -8.48 -2.96 5.18
CA ALA A 39 -8.43 -3.73 3.95
C ALA A 39 -7.14 -4.55 3.89
N LEU A 40 -5.99 -3.93 4.17
CA LEU A 40 -4.69 -4.60 4.20
C LEU A 40 -4.61 -5.74 5.22
N LYS A 41 -5.20 -5.58 6.43
CA LYS A 41 -5.25 -6.67 7.42
C LYS A 41 -5.84 -7.97 6.85
N GLN A 42 -6.90 -7.86 6.06
CA GLN A 42 -7.52 -9.04 5.42
C GLN A 42 -6.56 -9.73 4.44
N TYR A 43 -5.77 -8.96 3.68
CA TYR A 43 -4.77 -9.53 2.77
C TYR A 43 -3.60 -10.18 3.52
N HIS A 44 -3.18 -9.58 4.64
CA HIS A 44 -2.12 -10.13 5.49
C HIS A 44 -2.55 -11.48 6.12
N GLU A 45 -3.75 -11.54 6.71
CA GLU A 45 -4.28 -12.76 7.34
C GLU A 45 -4.47 -13.90 6.34
N THR A 46 -4.89 -13.58 5.11
CA THR A 46 -5.15 -14.58 4.07
C THR A 46 -3.94 -14.89 3.19
N ARG A 47 -2.82 -14.18 3.37
CA ARG A 47 -1.63 -14.21 2.49
C ARG A 47 -2.01 -14.13 1.00
N LYS A 48 -3.06 -13.38 0.70
CA LYS A 48 -3.60 -13.29 -0.65
C LYS A 48 -2.73 -12.39 -1.51
N VAL A 49 -2.45 -12.82 -2.73
CA VAL A 49 -1.77 -12.01 -3.73
C VAL A 49 -2.64 -10.79 -4.07
N ILE A 50 -2.00 -9.62 -4.03
CA ILE A 50 -2.54 -8.35 -4.49
C ILE A 50 -2.20 -8.23 -5.97
N GLY A 51 -3.21 -8.31 -6.83
CA GLY A 51 -3.05 -8.24 -8.28
C GLY A 51 -2.55 -6.87 -8.76
N ALA A 52 -3.03 -5.79 -8.14
CA ALA A 52 -2.59 -4.43 -8.43
C ALA A 52 -2.59 -3.54 -7.18
N LEU A 53 -1.56 -2.71 -7.05
CA LEU A 53 -1.48 -1.62 -6.09
C LEU A 53 -1.03 -0.37 -6.84
N VAL A 54 -1.90 0.65 -6.89
CA VAL A 54 -1.63 1.90 -7.60
C VAL A 54 -1.63 3.05 -6.61
N PHE A 55 -0.49 3.73 -6.47
CA PHE A 55 -0.42 5.00 -5.75
C PHE A 55 -0.67 6.14 -6.73
N LYS A 56 -1.54 7.08 -6.32
CA LYS A 56 -1.92 8.25 -7.12
C LYS A 56 -1.62 9.51 -6.31
N HIS A 57 -1.02 10.49 -6.97
CA HIS A 57 -0.88 11.84 -6.44
C HIS A 57 -1.76 12.82 -7.23
N GLU A 58 -2.06 14.00 -6.66
CA GLU A 58 -2.96 14.99 -7.25
C GLU A 58 -2.54 15.40 -8.68
N ASP A 59 -1.23 15.44 -8.94
CA ASP A 59 -0.63 15.68 -10.25
C ASP A 59 -0.36 14.38 -11.04
N GLU A 60 -1.41 13.60 -11.35
CA GLU A 60 -1.46 12.46 -12.29
C GLU A 60 -0.42 11.31 -12.20
N GLU A 61 0.64 11.40 -11.40
CA GLU A 61 1.67 10.36 -11.30
C GLU A 61 1.06 9.09 -10.68
N LYS A 62 0.89 8.08 -11.52
CA LYS A 62 0.38 6.75 -11.16
C LYS A 62 1.54 5.78 -11.12
N ASN A 63 1.85 5.29 -9.93
CA ASN A 63 2.82 4.22 -9.76
C ASN A 63 2.07 2.92 -9.49
N LYS A 64 2.09 2.03 -10.48
CA LYS A 64 1.42 0.73 -10.44
C LYS A 64 2.45 -0.36 -10.13
N PHE A 65 2.08 -1.21 -9.19
CA PHE A 65 2.80 -2.42 -8.81
C PHE A 65 1.84 -3.60 -8.91
N GLU A 66 2.33 -4.74 -9.37
CA GLU A 66 1.50 -5.92 -9.64
C GLU A 66 2.09 -7.14 -8.94
N GLN A 67 1.24 -8.15 -8.71
CA GLN A 67 1.65 -9.42 -8.10
C GLN A 67 2.38 -9.23 -6.77
N LEU A 68 1.80 -8.43 -5.87
CA LEU A 68 2.39 -8.14 -4.57
C LEU A 68 1.88 -9.08 -3.49
N ILE A 69 2.71 -9.33 -2.49
CA ILE A 69 2.28 -9.88 -1.20
C ILE A 69 2.52 -8.84 -0.11
N LEU A 70 1.54 -8.70 0.77
CA LEU A 70 1.70 -7.93 2.01
C LEU A 70 2.48 -8.77 3.02
N ASP A 71 3.77 -8.48 3.14
CA ASP A 71 4.70 -9.19 4.02
C ASP A 71 4.52 -8.77 5.48
N ASN A 72 4.35 -7.47 5.72
CA ASN A 72 4.20 -6.94 7.07
C ASN A 72 3.23 -5.75 7.10
N LEU A 73 2.44 -5.66 8.16
CA LEU A 73 1.55 -4.55 8.47
C LEU A 73 1.61 -4.23 9.97
N THR A 74 2.12 -3.05 10.32
CA THR A 74 2.19 -2.56 11.70
C THR A 74 1.39 -1.28 11.88
N ILE A 75 0.94 -1.06 13.11
CA ILE A 75 0.21 0.14 13.53
C ILE A 75 0.98 0.74 14.70
N ASP A 76 1.32 2.02 14.60
CA ASP A 76 1.96 2.78 15.67
C ASP A 76 1.18 4.09 15.92
N ASN A 77 1.63 4.89 16.89
CA ASN A 77 0.99 6.16 17.24
C ASN A 77 0.94 7.18 16.08
N ASN A 78 1.73 6.97 15.02
CA ASN A 78 1.84 7.83 13.85
C ASN A 78 1.10 7.27 12.62
N GLY A 79 0.41 6.14 12.74
CA GLY A 79 -0.43 5.56 11.69
C GLY A 79 -0.05 4.12 11.35
N TYR A 80 -0.22 3.77 10.07
CA TYR A 80 0.03 2.44 9.55
C TYR A 80 1.34 2.39 8.78
N ARG A 81 2.05 1.26 8.89
CA ARG A 81 3.19 0.94 8.03
C ARG A 81 2.99 -0.43 7.39
N ALA A 82 3.15 -0.51 6.08
CA ALA A 82 3.03 -1.74 5.32
C ALA A 82 4.29 -1.99 4.49
N THR A 83 4.69 -3.25 4.39
CA THR A 83 5.75 -3.70 3.48
C THR A 83 5.15 -4.67 2.48
N PHE A 84 5.31 -4.38 1.19
CA PHE A 84 4.93 -5.26 0.11
C PHE A 84 6.16 -5.78 -0.61
N ILE A 85 6.08 -7.00 -1.11
CA ILE A 85 7.15 -7.65 -1.87
C ILE A 85 6.55 -8.10 -3.21
N GLU A 86 7.22 -7.82 -4.32
CA GLU A 86 6.88 -8.36 -5.65
C GLU A 86 7.15 -9.87 -5.68
N GLN A 87 6.18 -10.66 -6.16
CA GLN A 87 6.35 -12.10 -6.43
C GLN A 87 6.98 -12.38 -7.79
#